data_AF-J4WWN2-F1
#
_entry.id   AF-J4WWN2-F1
#
_cell.length_a   1.000
_cell.length_b   1.000
_cell.length_c   1.000
_cell.angle_alpha   90.00
_cell.angle_beta   90.00
_cell.angle_gamma   90.00
#
_symmetry.space_group_name_H-M   'P 1'
#
loop_
_entity.id
_entity.type
_entity.pdbx_description
1 polymer ?
#
loop_
_entity_poly.entity_id
_entity_poly.type
_entity_poly.pdbx_seq_one_letter_code
_entity_poly.pdbx_strand_id
1 'polypeptide(L)'
;MQYANVIFIDKDKKIITSMNILWIKDNKKGHLKQVKALLDEIKKILNVNISEFEIEKKILKKNIPSSIVKSSDLVIGAGHSVYPYLLKSKKKNPNIKSVAILSPSYFKKKFDLICAPFHDMHKLNKHKHVMYFDGSLASRSNKKCHEEIGMIAIGGKNKYFKFDKKNLIKQIQYIITLYPNKNWYIFNSRRTPKDFLKEIEKELEFISKKITYVDHHNDSYRFDEYIEKSSIKLITPDSMSMIYESLSTHGETVLFSLFPKKESKFLPIINNLKEMNSIGYIDQVYIDDMNTYKTNLIKQKNFDKQDQTSELAKKIINYFK
;
A
#
# COMPACT_ATOMS: atom_id res chain seq x y z
N MET A 1 6.96 12.48 -27.58
CA MET A 1 7.84 11.30 -27.71
C MET A 1 6.96 10.11 -28.06
N GLN A 2 7.14 9.57 -29.27
CA GLN A 2 6.42 8.39 -29.76
C GLN A 2 6.68 7.21 -28.81
N TYR A 3 5.61 6.63 -28.26
CA TYR A 3 5.69 5.37 -27.53
C TYR A 3 6.07 4.28 -28.54
N ALA A 4 7.24 3.67 -28.35
CA ALA A 4 7.64 2.51 -29.13
C ALA A 4 6.61 1.40 -28.92
N ASN A 5 5.99 0.94 -30.01
CA ASN A 5 5.17 -0.27 -30.03
C ASN A 5 6.03 -1.44 -29.52
N VAL A 6 5.82 -1.89 -28.28
CA VAL A 6 6.48 -3.09 -27.75
C VAL A 6 5.83 -4.30 -28.41
N ILE A 7 6.50 -4.84 -29.43
CA ILE A 7 6.07 -6.03 -30.16
C ILE A 7 6.35 -7.26 -29.29
N PHE A 8 5.32 -8.07 -29.03
CA PHE A 8 5.48 -9.43 -28.52
C PHE A 8 5.39 -10.40 -29.68
N ILE A 9 6.20 -11.45 -29.58
CA ILE A 9 6.25 -12.54 -30.54
C ILE A 9 6.04 -13.81 -29.70
N ASP A 10 4.83 -14.37 -29.74
CA ASP A 10 4.61 -15.75 -29.25
C ASP A 10 5.37 -16.75 -30.15
N LYS A 11 5.47 -18.01 -29.75
CA LYS A 11 6.10 -19.11 -30.49
C LYS A 11 5.62 -19.23 -31.95
N ASP A 12 4.43 -18.70 -32.26
CA ASP A 12 3.81 -18.66 -33.59
C ASP A 12 4.04 -17.34 -34.37
N LYS A 13 4.94 -16.44 -33.93
CA LYS A 13 5.22 -15.14 -34.57
C LYS A 13 4.01 -14.20 -34.75
N LYS A 14 3.00 -14.28 -33.89
CA LYS A 14 1.90 -13.30 -33.86
C LYS A 14 2.27 -12.07 -33.04
N ILE A 15 2.08 -10.89 -33.64
CA ILE A 15 2.14 -9.59 -32.97
C ILE A 15 1.02 -9.54 -31.92
N ILE A 16 1.36 -9.53 -30.63
CA ILE A 16 0.33 -9.29 -29.58
C ILE A 16 -0.03 -7.81 -29.64
N THR A 17 -1.18 -7.50 -30.22
CA THR A 17 -1.73 -6.14 -30.34
C THR A 17 -2.36 -5.63 -29.05
N SER A 18 -2.67 -6.53 -28.12
CA SER A 18 -3.25 -6.24 -26.80
C SER A 18 -3.20 -7.46 -25.89
N MET A 19 -2.99 -7.27 -24.58
CA MET A 19 -3.07 -8.35 -23.58
C MET A 19 -4.37 -8.24 -22.78
N ASN A 20 -5.14 -9.33 -22.69
CA ASN A 20 -6.37 -9.39 -21.91
C ASN A 20 -6.07 -9.90 -20.49
N ILE A 21 -6.29 -9.05 -19.49
CA ILE A 21 -6.03 -9.34 -18.08
C ILE A 21 -7.36 -9.46 -17.33
N LEU A 22 -7.53 -10.59 -16.64
CA LEU A 22 -8.62 -10.80 -15.68
C LEU A 22 -8.14 -10.47 -14.26
N TRP A 23 -8.64 -9.39 -13.70
CA TRP A 23 -8.39 -9.01 -12.30
C TRP A 23 -9.48 -9.54 -11.38
N ILE A 24 -9.09 -10.46 -10.49
CA ILE A 24 -9.97 -10.96 -9.42
C ILE A 24 -9.81 -10.11 -8.16
N LYS A 25 -10.93 -9.55 -7.68
CA LYS A 25 -10.99 -8.59 -6.58
C LYS A 25 -11.59 -9.21 -5.31
N ASP A 26 -10.96 -8.96 -4.16
CA ASP A 26 -11.61 -9.08 -2.86
C ASP A 26 -12.13 -7.73 -2.37
N ASN A 27 -12.60 -7.65 -1.13
CA ASN A 27 -13.12 -6.40 -0.58
C ASN A 27 -12.09 -5.65 0.31
N LYS A 28 -10.80 -6.02 0.26
CA LYS A 28 -9.76 -5.43 1.10
C LYS A 28 -9.08 -4.30 0.33
N LYS A 29 -9.40 -3.05 0.67
CA LYS A 29 -8.85 -1.83 0.05
C LYS A 29 -7.32 -1.89 -0.21
N GLY A 30 -6.52 -2.34 0.75
CA GLY A 30 -5.05 -2.45 0.58
C GLY A 30 -4.60 -3.51 -0.44
N HIS A 31 -5.38 -4.58 -0.65
CA HIS A 31 -5.13 -5.54 -1.73
C HIS A 31 -5.52 -4.92 -3.08
N LEU A 32 -6.69 -4.28 -3.14
CA LEU A 32 -7.18 -3.64 -4.36
C LEU A 32 -6.23 -2.55 -4.87
N LYS A 33 -5.75 -1.68 -3.97
CA LYS A 33 -4.80 -0.61 -4.31
C LYS A 33 -3.48 -1.16 -4.87
N GLN A 34 -2.92 -2.20 -4.27
CA GLN A 34 -1.67 -2.81 -4.72
C GLN A 34 -1.79 -3.40 -6.13
N VAL A 35 -2.85 -4.16 -6.41
CA VAL A 35 -3.05 -4.75 -7.74
C VAL A 35 -3.38 -3.66 -8.76
N LYS A 36 -4.19 -2.65 -8.39
CA LYS A 36 -4.47 -1.50 -9.25
C LYS A 36 -3.19 -0.76 -9.64
N ALA A 37 -2.35 -0.41 -8.67
CA ALA A 37 -1.09 0.29 -8.91
C ALA A 37 -0.20 -0.47 -9.92
N LEU A 38 -0.09 -1.78 -9.74
CA LEU A 38 0.66 -2.63 -10.65
C LEU A 38 0.06 -2.69 -12.06
N LEU A 39 -1.28 -2.81 -12.16
CA LEU A 39 -1.98 -2.83 -13.44
C LEU A 39 -1.89 -1.49 -14.18
N ASP A 40 -1.91 -0.37 -13.45
CA ASP A 40 -1.72 0.97 -14.02
C ASP A 40 -0.30 1.14 -14.55
N GLU A 41 0.72 0.57 -13.91
CA GLU A 41 2.09 0.54 -14.46
C GLU A 41 2.21 -0.37 -15.69
N ILE A 42 1.56 -1.54 -15.69
CA ILE A 42 1.52 -2.42 -16.87
C ILE A 42 0.87 -1.71 -18.06
N LYS A 43 -0.24 -0.99 -17.85
CA LYS A 43 -0.93 -0.17 -18.87
C LYS A 43 -0.04 0.90 -19.52
N LYS A 44 0.93 1.45 -18.77
CA LYS A 44 1.86 2.45 -19.33
C LYS A 44 2.86 1.84 -20.32
N ILE A 45 3.08 0.53 -20.23
CA ILE A 45 4.07 -0.19 -21.03
C ILE A 45 3.38 -0.90 -22.20
N LEU A 46 2.20 -1.48 -21.96
CA LEU A 46 1.47 -2.33 -22.90
C LEU A 46 0.03 -1.91 -23.09
N ASN A 47 -0.50 -2.14 -24.30
CA ASN A 47 -1.93 -2.09 -24.53
C ASN A 47 -2.61 -3.28 -23.82
N VAL A 48 -3.39 -3.01 -22.77
CA VAL A 48 -4.06 -4.06 -21.99
C VAL A 48 -5.55 -3.78 -21.81
N ASN A 49 -6.36 -4.83 -21.96
CA ASN A 49 -7.79 -4.80 -21.65
C ASN A 49 -7.99 -5.49 -20.31
N ILE A 50 -8.59 -4.79 -19.34
CA ILE A 50 -8.79 -5.33 -17.98
C ILE A 50 -10.26 -5.67 -17.77
N SER A 51 -10.54 -6.95 -17.60
CA SER A 51 -11.82 -7.45 -17.11
C SER A 51 -11.75 -7.63 -15.59
N GLU A 52 -12.73 -7.11 -14.86
CA GLU A 52 -12.78 -7.23 -13.40
C GLU A 52 -13.82 -8.26 -12.96
N PHE A 53 -13.48 -9.05 -11.94
CA PHE A 53 -14.42 -9.96 -11.28
C PHE A 53 -14.33 -9.80 -9.77
N GLU A 54 -15.41 -9.37 -9.13
CA GLU A 54 -15.49 -9.20 -7.69
C GLU A 54 -16.01 -10.46 -6.99
N ILE A 55 -15.31 -10.88 -5.94
CA ILE A 55 -15.73 -12.01 -5.12
C ILE A 55 -16.80 -11.55 -4.13
N GLU A 56 -18.02 -12.00 -4.34
CA GLU A 56 -19.11 -11.84 -3.39
C GLU A 56 -18.94 -12.80 -2.22
N LYS A 57 -18.76 -12.27 -1.01
CA LYS A 57 -18.55 -13.07 0.23
C LYS A 57 -19.66 -14.08 0.53
N LYS A 58 -20.89 -13.81 0.08
CA LYS A 58 -22.06 -14.65 0.35
C LYS A 58 -22.13 -15.89 -0.56
N ILE A 59 -21.41 -15.89 -1.69
CA ILE A 59 -21.51 -16.96 -2.69
C ILE A 59 -20.10 -17.50 -2.97
N LEU A 60 -19.63 -18.41 -2.10
CA LEU A 60 -18.38 -19.18 -2.29
C LEU A 60 -18.33 -19.95 -3.63
N LYS A 61 -19.45 -19.99 -4.37
CA LYS A 61 -19.65 -20.74 -5.62
C LYS A 61 -19.85 -19.87 -6.87
N LYS A 62 -19.76 -18.53 -6.81
CA LYS A 62 -19.89 -17.72 -8.04
C LYS A 62 -18.73 -18.05 -8.98
N ASN A 63 -19.05 -18.77 -10.06
CA ASN A 63 -18.05 -19.15 -11.04
C ASN A 63 -17.75 -17.95 -11.93
N ILE A 64 -16.47 -17.69 -12.17
CA ILE A 64 -16.06 -16.70 -13.16
C ILE A 64 -16.63 -17.17 -14.52
N PRO A 65 -17.30 -16.28 -15.28
CA PRO A 65 -17.80 -16.60 -16.61
C PRO A 65 -16.72 -17.23 -17.48
N SER A 66 -17.02 -18.39 -18.07
CA SER A 66 -16.04 -19.16 -18.83
C SER A 66 -15.56 -18.42 -20.08
N SER A 67 -16.39 -17.55 -20.67
CA SER A 67 -16.01 -16.67 -21.79
C SER A 67 -14.85 -15.76 -21.41
N ILE A 68 -14.97 -15.02 -20.30
CA ILE A 68 -13.94 -14.10 -19.80
C ILE A 68 -12.63 -14.86 -19.52
N VAL A 69 -12.71 -16.04 -18.90
CA VAL A 69 -11.51 -16.85 -18.61
C VAL A 69 -10.83 -17.35 -19.89
N LYS A 70 -11.60 -17.79 -20.88
CA LYS A 70 -11.07 -18.29 -22.15
C LYS A 70 -10.47 -17.17 -23.01
N SER A 71 -10.97 -15.94 -22.89
CA SER A 71 -10.47 -14.78 -23.62
C SER A 71 -9.33 -14.02 -22.93
N SER A 72 -8.92 -14.44 -21.73
CA SER A 72 -7.87 -13.78 -20.95
C SER A 72 -6.53 -14.50 -21.10
N ASP A 73 -5.46 -13.71 -21.25
CA ASP A 73 -4.08 -14.18 -21.33
C ASP A 73 -3.46 -14.33 -19.93
N LEU A 74 -3.89 -13.48 -18.99
CA LEU A 74 -3.40 -13.46 -17.61
C LEU A 74 -4.53 -13.24 -16.61
N VAL A 75 -4.44 -13.92 -15.46
CA VAL A 75 -5.32 -13.74 -14.31
C VAL A 75 -4.50 -13.32 -13.10
N ILE A 76 -4.93 -12.24 -12.44
CA ILE A 76 -4.18 -11.61 -11.33
C ILE A 76 -5.08 -11.27 -10.16
N GLY A 77 -4.52 -11.30 -8.96
CA GLY A 77 -5.15 -10.73 -7.78
C GLY A 77 -4.36 -10.97 -6.50
N ALA A 78 -4.83 -10.36 -5.41
CA ALA A 78 -4.16 -10.36 -4.12
C ALA A 78 -5.02 -10.97 -3.01
N GLY A 79 -4.41 -11.83 -2.20
CA GLY A 79 -5.01 -12.34 -0.96
C GLY A 79 -5.66 -13.73 -1.04
N HIS A 80 -5.81 -14.34 0.13
CA HIS A 80 -6.20 -15.75 0.28
C HIS A 80 -7.59 -16.09 -0.25
N SER A 81 -8.53 -15.16 -0.27
CA SER A 81 -9.85 -15.36 -0.87
C SER A 81 -9.80 -15.40 -2.39
N VAL A 82 -8.80 -14.76 -3.01
CA VAL A 82 -8.66 -14.62 -4.46
C VAL A 82 -7.94 -15.81 -5.09
N TYR A 83 -6.92 -16.35 -4.42
CA TYR A 83 -6.06 -17.41 -4.94
C TYR A 83 -6.80 -18.65 -5.51
N PRO A 84 -7.88 -19.18 -4.87
CA PRO A 84 -8.61 -20.30 -5.46
C PRO A 84 -9.24 -19.98 -6.82
N TYR A 85 -9.66 -18.73 -7.04
CA TYR A 85 -10.26 -18.28 -8.29
C TYR A 85 -9.23 -18.18 -9.41
N LEU A 86 -8.02 -17.68 -9.11
CA LEU A 86 -6.90 -17.67 -10.06
C LEU A 86 -6.58 -19.10 -10.55
N LEU A 87 -6.48 -20.05 -9.62
CA LEU A 87 -6.18 -21.45 -9.95
C LEU A 87 -7.35 -22.14 -10.68
N LYS A 88 -8.61 -21.81 -10.34
CA LYS A 88 -9.78 -22.30 -11.08
C LYS A 88 -9.80 -21.76 -12.51
N SER A 89 -9.42 -20.50 -12.73
CA SER A 89 -9.28 -19.95 -14.09
C SER A 89 -8.26 -20.72 -14.90
N LYS A 90 -7.09 -21.03 -14.31
CA LYS A 90 -6.06 -21.86 -14.96
C LYS A 90 -6.52 -23.28 -15.28
N LYS A 91 -7.36 -23.88 -14.44
CA LYS A 91 -7.99 -25.17 -14.76
C LYS A 91 -8.95 -25.08 -15.96
N LYS A 92 -9.67 -23.97 -16.11
CA LYS A 92 -10.63 -23.75 -17.21
C LYS A 92 -9.95 -23.36 -18.53
N ASN A 93 -8.85 -22.61 -18.45
CA ASN A 93 -8.02 -22.21 -19.57
C ASN A 93 -6.55 -22.51 -19.22
N PRO A 94 -5.99 -23.66 -19.63
CA PRO A 94 -4.61 -24.02 -19.30
C PRO A 94 -3.55 -23.05 -19.82
N ASN A 95 -3.89 -22.21 -20.81
CA ASN A 95 -2.96 -21.23 -21.40
C ASN A 95 -2.90 -19.91 -20.61
N ILE A 96 -3.88 -19.62 -19.75
CA ILE A 96 -3.90 -18.40 -18.95
C ILE A 96 -2.75 -18.41 -17.92
N LYS A 97 -2.00 -17.30 -17.84
CA LYS A 97 -0.95 -17.12 -16.85
C LYS A 97 -1.54 -16.65 -15.52
N SER A 98 -1.23 -17.34 -14.43
CA SER A 98 -1.73 -17.05 -13.10
C SER A 98 -0.67 -16.32 -12.26
N VAL A 99 -0.99 -15.07 -11.89
CA VAL A 99 -0.12 -14.19 -11.08
C VAL A 99 -0.76 -13.93 -9.72
N ALA A 100 -0.12 -14.43 -8.65
CA ALA A 100 -0.53 -14.11 -7.29
C ALA A 100 0.26 -12.90 -6.77
N ILE A 101 -0.45 -11.89 -6.27
CA ILE A 101 0.15 -10.76 -5.55
C ILE A 101 0.03 -11.01 -4.04
N LEU A 102 1.10 -10.73 -3.29
CA LEU A 102 1.35 -11.15 -1.91
C LEU A 102 1.76 -12.64 -1.81
N SER A 103 1.79 -13.19 -0.60
CA SER A 103 2.32 -14.53 -0.33
C SER A 103 1.20 -15.55 -0.09
N PRO A 104 0.88 -16.44 -1.06
CA PRO A 104 -0.01 -17.58 -0.83
C PRO A 104 0.51 -18.51 0.26
N SER A 105 -0.36 -18.96 1.17
CA SER A 105 0.00 -19.99 2.16
C SER A 105 -0.03 -21.41 1.59
N TYR A 106 -0.87 -21.66 0.57
CA TYR A 106 -1.09 -22.97 -0.03
C TYR A 106 -0.98 -22.92 -1.57
N PHE A 107 -0.84 -24.09 -2.20
CA PHE A 107 -0.76 -24.26 -3.66
C PHE A 107 0.25 -23.36 -4.40
N LYS A 108 1.31 -22.90 -3.71
CA LYS A 108 2.33 -21.98 -4.23
C LYS A 108 2.84 -22.41 -5.62
N LYS A 109 3.20 -23.69 -5.76
CA LYS A 109 3.71 -24.32 -6.99
C LYS A 109 2.74 -24.31 -8.19
N LYS A 110 1.46 -23.96 -8.00
CA LYS A 110 0.45 -23.96 -9.07
C LYS A 110 0.34 -22.60 -9.79
N PHE A 111 0.88 -21.54 -9.19
CA PHE A 111 0.95 -20.22 -9.81
C PHE A 111 2.10 -20.16 -10.82
N ASP A 112 1.89 -19.46 -11.93
CA ASP A 112 2.96 -19.22 -12.92
C ASP A 112 3.96 -18.19 -12.41
N LEU A 113 3.48 -17.24 -11.60
CA LEU A 113 4.31 -16.25 -10.93
C LEU A 113 3.69 -15.84 -9.59
N ILE A 114 4.54 -15.66 -8.57
CA ILE A 114 4.17 -15.04 -7.30
C ILE A 114 4.95 -13.73 -7.18
N CYS A 115 4.28 -12.60 -6.99
CA CYS A 115 4.92 -11.34 -6.63
C CYS A 115 4.65 -11.08 -5.15
N ALA A 116 5.68 -11.11 -4.33
CA ALA A 116 5.54 -11.09 -2.87
C ALA A 116 6.41 -10.01 -2.20
N PRO A 117 5.98 -9.48 -1.05
CA PRO A 117 6.86 -8.63 -0.26
C PRO A 117 8.12 -9.38 0.19
N PHE A 118 9.29 -8.74 0.11
CA PHE A 118 10.58 -9.34 0.47
C PHE A 118 10.61 -9.86 1.92
N HIS A 119 10.00 -9.12 2.85
CA HIS A 119 9.88 -9.55 4.26
C HIS A 119 9.07 -10.84 4.48
N ASP A 120 8.29 -11.27 3.48
CA ASP A 120 7.55 -12.54 3.50
C ASP A 120 8.31 -13.66 2.73
N MET A 121 9.56 -13.44 2.31
CA MET A 121 10.39 -14.40 1.57
C MET A 121 10.47 -15.78 2.23
N HIS A 122 10.61 -15.82 3.56
CA HIS A 122 10.65 -17.07 4.35
C HIS A 122 9.44 -17.99 4.10
N LYS A 123 8.30 -17.45 3.67
CA LYS A 123 7.08 -18.22 3.35
C LYS A 123 7.15 -18.92 2.00
N LEU A 124 8.05 -18.50 1.12
CA LEU A 124 8.15 -18.93 -0.27
C LEU A 124 9.48 -19.64 -0.56
N ASN A 125 10.23 -20.03 0.48
CA ASN A 125 11.49 -20.76 0.36
C ASN A 125 11.41 -21.88 -0.69
N LYS A 126 12.39 -21.91 -1.59
CA LYS A 126 12.55 -22.90 -2.68
C LYS A 126 11.55 -22.80 -3.84
N HIS A 127 10.74 -21.73 -3.93
CA HIS A 127 9.87 -21.51 -5.09
C HIS A 127 10.64 -20.80 -6.22
N LYS A 128 10.65 -21.38 -7.44
CA LYS A 128 11.46 -20.89 -8.56
C LYS A 128 10.92 -19.61 -9.23
N HIS A 129 9.61 -19.40 -9.15
CA HIS A 129 8.93 -18.33 -9.89
C HIS A 129 8.36 -17.29 -8.92
N VAL A 130 9.27 -16.52 -8.30
CA VAL A 130 8.92 -15.47 -7.34
C VAL A 130 9.66 -14.19 -7.68
N MET A 131 8.93 -13.08 -7.72
CA MET A 131 9.50 -11.73 -7.75
C MET A 131 9.23 -11.05 -6.42
N TYR A 132 10.27 -10.45 -5.84
CA TYR A 132 10.14 -9.72 -4.57
C TYR A 132 10.03 -8.22 -4.81
N PHE A 133 9.27 -7.56 -3.94
CA PHE A 133 9.14 -6.11 -3.85
C PHE A 133 9.20 -5.65 -2.39
N ASP A 134 9.47 -4.38 -2.15
CA ASP A 134 9.65 -3.84 -0.80
C ASP A 134 8.35 -3.34 -0.22
N GLY A 135 8.01 -3.80 0.98
CA GLY A 135 6.82 -3.37 1.71
C GLY A 135 5.49 -3.62 0.98
N SER A 136 4.95 -2.60 0.34
CA SER A 136 3.65 -2.58 -0.33
C SER A 136 3.76 -1.85 -1.67
N LEU A 137 3.15 -2.40 -2.72
CA LEU A 137 3.01 -1.71 -4.00
C LEU A 137 2.08 -0.48 -3.84
N ALA A 138 2.42 0.62 -4.49
CA ALA A 138 1.66 1.85 -4.44
C ALA A 138 1.76 2.58 -5.78
N SER A 139 0.73 3.36 -6.10
CA SER A 139 0.72 4.23 -7.27
C SER A 139 1.64 5.43 -6.99
N ARG A 140 2.59 5.67 -7.88
CA ARG A 140 3.47 6.83 -7.78
C ARG A 140 2.78 8.07 -8.32
N SER A 141 2.89 9.18 -7.60
CA SER A 141 2.49 10.49 -8.10
C SER A 141 3.69 11.41 -8.28
N ASN A 142 3.78 12.00 -9.47
CA ASN A 142 4.77 13.03 -9.78
C ASN A 142 4.20 14.46 -9.60
N LYS A 143 2.97 14.61 -9.09
CA LYS A 143 2.42 15.94 -8.83
C LYS A 143 3.15 16.60 -7.67
N LYS A 144 3.40 17.90 -7.79
CA LYS A 144 3.91 18.70 -6.68
C LYS A 144 2.85 18.76 -5.57
N CYS A 145 3.30 18.64 -4.33
CA CYS A 145 2.49 18.88 -3.14
C CYS A 145 2.26 20.38 -2.91
N HIS A 146 1.35 20.67 -1.99
CA HIS A 146 1.06 21.99 -1.45
C HIS A 146 1.81 22.19 -0.13
N GLU A 147 2.67 23.21 -0.07
CA GLU A 147 3.51 23.50 1.10
C GLU A 147 2.71 23.85 2.36
N GLU A 148 1.53 24.44 2.17
CA GLU A 148 0.59 24.78 3.22
C GLU A 148 -0.18 23.59 3.76
N ILE A 149 -0.18 22.43 3.09
CA ILE A 149 -1.00 21.26 3.50
C ILE A 149 -0.14 20.26 4.27
N GLY A 150 -0.61 19.90 5.47
CA GLY A 150 -0.10 18.78 6.26
C GLY A 150 -1.17 17.71 6.44
N MET A 151 -0.75 16.44 6.44
CA MET A 151 -1.66 15.31 6.67
C MET A 151 -1.19 14.47 7.85
N ILE A 152 -2.15 14.00 8.63
CA ILE A 152 -1.96 13.02 9.69
C ILE A 152 -2.87 11.82 9.37
N ALA A 153 -2.32 10.63 9.19
CA ALA A 153 -3.08 9.41 9.02
C ALA A 153 -2.87 8.45 10.18
N ILE A 154 -3.95 8.20 10.90
CA ILE A 154 -3.97 7.38 12.10
C ILE A 154 -4.54 6.03 11.72
N GLY A 155 -3.69 5.02 11.80
CA GLY A 155 -4.06 3.62 11.76
C GLY A 155 -4.84 3.22 13.02
N GLY A 156 -4.65 2.00 13.49
CA GLY A 156 -5.51 1.50 14.55
C GLY A 156 -4.93 0.37 15.34
N LYS A 157 -5.76 -0.20 16.21
CA LYS A 157 -5.36 -1.34 17.02
C LYS A 157 -4.84 -2.46 16.12
N ASN A 158 -3.68 -3.00 16.46
CA ASN A 158 -3.13 -4.20 15.86
C ASN A 158 -2.34 -5.02 16.91
N LYS A 159 -1.82 -6.17 16.47
CA LYS A 159 -1.07 -7.10 17.32
C LYS A 159 0.42 -6.74 17.48
N TYR A 160 0.90 -5.71 16.79
CA TYR A 160 2.32 -5.37 16.69
C TYR A 160 2.69 -4.14 17.51
N PHE A 161 1.80 -3.16 17.61
CA PHE A 161 2.04 -1.88 18.28
C PHE A 161 0.99 -1.61 19.36
N LYS A 162 1.41 -0.93 20.43
CA LYS A 162 0.52 -0.34 21.44
C LYS A 162 -0.16 0.89 20.85
N PHE A 163 -1.48 0.87 20.85
CA PHE A 163 -2.28 2.04 20.48
C PHE A 163 -2.45 2.90 21.73
N ASP A 164 -1.41 3.68 22.04
CA ASP A 164 -1.39 4.58 23.19
C ASP A 164 -2.01 5.92 22.81
N LYS A 165 -3.31 6.09 23.13
CA LYS A 165 -4.09 7.26 22.76
C LYS A 165 -3.47 8.57 23.29
N LYS A 166 -3.10 8.57 24.57
CA LYS A 166 -2.56 9.76 25.25
C LYS A 166 -1.24 10.18 24.62
N ASN A 167 -0.34 9.21 24.39
CA ASN A 167 0.94 9.52 23.76
C ASN A 167 0.78 9.97 22.29
N LEU A 168 -0.14 9.37 21.53
CA LEU A 168 -0.44 9.81 20.16
C LEU A 168 -0.96 11.24 20.11
N ILE A 169 -1.88 11.61 21.00
CA ILE A 169 -2.40 13.00 21.07
C ILE A 169 -1.26 13.98 21.36
N LYS A 170 -0.38 13.67 22.34
CA LYS A 170 0.81 14.50 22.64
C LYS A 170 1.74 14.67 21.42
N GLN A 171 1.96 13.60 20.65
CA GLN A 171 2.76 13.66 19.42
C GLN A 171 2.09 14.52 18.33
N ILE A 172 0.76 14.42 18.18
CA ILE A 172 0.00 15.25 17.24
C ILE A 172 0.09 16.73 17.64
N GLN A 173 -0.09 17.05 18.92
CA GLN A 173 0.07 18.39 19.47
C GLN A 173 1.48 18.95 19.18
N TYR A 174 2.52 18.17 19.48
CA TYR A 174 3.92 18.54 19.22
C TYR A 174 4.13 18.95 17.75
N ILE A 175 3.65 18.14 16.81
CA ILE A 175 3.86 18.38 15.38
C ILE A 175 3.07 19.57 14.88
N ILE A 176 1.81 19.73 15.29
CA ILE A 176 0.99 20.85 14.86
C ILE A 176 1.61 22.17 15.34
N THR A 177 2.15 22.20 16.56
CA THR A 177 2.87 23.36 17.11
C THR A 177 4.17 23.65 16.38
N LEU A 178 4.90 22.63 15.90
CA LEU A 178 6.11 22.83 15.08
C LEU A 178 5.83 23.43 13.70
N TYR A 179 4.60 23.25 13.17
CA TYR A 179 4.20 23.71 11.85
C TYR A 179 2.89 24.53 11.92
N PRO A 180 2.89 25.69 12.59
CA PRO A 180 1.67 26.46 12.87
C PRO A 180 0.99 27.03 11.62
N ASN A 181 1.73 27.13 10.51
CA ASN A 181 1.22 27.69 9.26
C ASN A 181 0.52 26.65 8.36
N LYS A 182 0.57 25.36 8.71
CA LYS A 182 -0.06 24.30 7.90
C LYS A 182 -1.55 24.16 8.16
N ASN A 183 -2.29 23.87 7.10
CA ASN A 183 -3.66 23.37 7.12
C ASN A 183 -3.59 21.85 7.27
N TRP A 184 -3.96 21.35 8.45
CA TRP A 184 -3.84 19.95 8.82
C TRP A 184 -5.11 19.17 8.50
N TYR A 185 -4.94 18.01 7.87
CA TYR A 185 -6.01 17.05 7.63
C TYR A 185 -5.72 15.76 8.40
N ILE A 186 -6.57 15.45 9.39
CA ILE A 186 -6.38 14.29 10.29
C ILE A 186 -7.37 13.20 9.92
N PHE A 187 -6.85 12.08 9.41
CA PHE A 187 -7.61 10.93 8.97
C PHE A 187 -7.56 9.81 10.00
N ASN A 188 -8.71 9.24 10.35
CA ASN A 188 -8.77 7.95 11.02
C ASN A 188 -8.88 6.79 10.00
N SER A 189 -8.93 5.57 10.51
CA SER A 189 -9.07 4.34 9.74
C SER A 189 -10.13 3.43 10.36
N ARG A 190 -10.55 2.41 9.61
CA ARG A 190 -11.45 1.34 10.09
C ARG A 190 -11.00 0.63 11.38
N ARG A 191 -9.70 0.67 11.71
CA ARG A 191 -9.14 0.03 12.91
C ARG A 191 -8.94 1.01 14.06
N THR A 192 -9.10 2.30 13.81
CA THR A 192 -8.99 3.34 14.82
C THR A 192 -10.16 3.22 15.80
N PRO A 193 -9.96 3.37 17.12
CA PRO A 193 -11.07 3.38 18.06
C PRO A 193 -12.09 4.47 17.69
N LYS A 194 -13.38 4.13 17.73
CA LYS A 194 -14.50 4.94 17.21
C LYS A 194 -14.45 6.41 17.66
N ASP A 195 -14.17 6.66 18.93
CA ASP A 195 -14.22 8.03 19.50
C ASP A 195 -12.87 8.76 19.48
N PHE A 196 -11.80 8.12 18.98
CA PHE A 196 -10.47 8.69 19.08
C PHE A 196 -10.29 9.98 18.24
N LEU A 197 -10.96 10.09 17.10
CA LEU A 197 -10.88 11.31 16.29
C LEU A 197 -11.53 12.50 17.01
N LYS A 198 -12.65 12.27 17.72
CA LYS A 198 -13.32 13.27 18.57
C LYS A 198 -12.48 13.63 19.80
N GLU A 199 -11.80 12.64 20.39
CA GLU A 199 -10.85 12.88 21.48
C GLU A 199 -9.71 13.81 21.02
N ILE A 200 -9.16 13.59 19.82
CA ILE A 200 -8.14 14.49 19.24
C ILE A 200 -8.72 15.89 19.03
N GLU A 201 -9.93 15.99 18.45
CA GLU A 201 -10.58 17.28 18.19
C GLU A 201 -10.72 18.13 19.45
N LYS A 202 -11.18 17.54 20.54
CA LYS A 202 -11.30 18.21 21.84
C LYS A 202 -9.95 18.69 22.39
N GLU A 203 -8.91 17.86 22.27
CA GLU A 203 -7.57 18.16 22.80
C GLU A 203 -6.78 19.18 21.94
N LEU A 204 -7.25 19.47 20.72
CA LEU A 204 -6.62 20.41 19.78
C LEU A 204 -7.41 21.70 19.57
N GLU A 205 -8.62 21.82 20.12
CA GLU A 205 -9.55 22.94 19.93
C GLU A 205 -8.90 24.32 20.11
N PHE A 206 -8.05 24.46 21.14
CA PHE A 206 -7.35 25.71 21.46
C PHE A 206 -5.93 25.82 20.89
N ILE A 207 -5.45 24.78 20.19
CA ILE A 207 -4.07 24.72 19.66
C ILE A 207 -4.01 25.25 18.24
N SER A 208 -4.94 24.84 17.37
CA SER A 208 -5.00 25.34 16.00
C SER A 208 -6.41 25.28 15.44
N LYS A 209 -6.83 26.38 14.80
CA LYS A 209 -8.10 26.46 14.05
C LYS A 209 -7.98 25.93 12.62
N LYS A 210 -6.77 25.55 12.17
CA LYS A 210 -6.47 25.09 10.81
C LYS A 210 -6.44 23.57 10.71
N ILE A 211 -7.40 22.89 11.35
CA ILE A 211 -7.48 21.43 11.38
C ILE A 211 -8.83 20.97 10.81
N THR A 212 -8.77 20.05 9.85
CA THR A 212 -9.94 19.33 9.33
C THR A 212 -9.85 17.87 9.74
N TYR A 213 -10.87 17.39 10.45
CA TYR A 213 -10.98 15.99 10.88
C TYR A 213 -11.77 15.18 9.85
N VAL A 214 -11.19 14.09 9.35
CA VAL A 214 -11.77 13.29 8.25
C VAL A 214 -11.99 11.85 8.71
N ASP A 215 -13.26 11.52 8.95
CA ASP A 215 -13.65 10.17 9.38
C ASP A 215 -13.81 9.22 8.18
N HIS A 216 -13.30 7.99 8.32
CA HIS A 216 -13.39 6.92 7.33
C HIS A 216 -14.81 6.41 7.04
N HIS A 217 -15.77 6.74 7.90
CA HIS A 217 -17.19 6.47 7.67
C HIS A 217 -17.87 7.54 6.81
N ASN A 218 -17.24 8.71 6.61
CA ASN A 218 -17.82 9.81 5.86
C ASN A 218 -17.54 9.65 4.35
N ASP A 219 -18.51 9.98 3.51
CA ASP A 219 -18.36 9.98 2.04
C ASP A 219 -17.28 10.97 1.56
N SER A 220 -16.99 11.99 2.37
CA SER A 220 -15.89 12.94 2.14
C SER A 220 -14.49 12.38 2.45
N TYR A 221 -14.33 11.08 2.69
CA TYR A 221 -13.03 10.44 2.95
C TYR A 221 -12.11 10.48 1.73
N ARG A 222 -11.36 11.58 1.59
CA ARG A 222 -10.47 11.88 0.46
C ARG A 222 -8.99 11.60 0.74
N PHE A 223 -8.70 10.44 1.35
CA PHE A 223 -7.33 10.06 1.72
C PHE A 223 -6.32 10.15 0.55
N ASP A 224 -6.69 9.59 -0.61
CA ASP A 224 -5.80 9.51 -1.79
C ASP A 224 -5.50 10.90 -2.38
N GLU A 225 -6.39 11.86 -2.21
CA GLU A 225 -6.17 13.24 -2.64
C GLU A 225 -5.20 13.96 -1.70
N TYR A 226 -5.44 13.86 -0.38
CA TYR A 226 -4.64 14.59 0.59
C TYR A 226 -3.25 13.99 0.78
N ILE A 227 -3.07 12.69 0.57
CA ILE A 227 -1.72 12.10 0.59
C ILE A 227 -0.86 12.65 -0.57
N GLU A 228 -1.45 12.88 -1.74
CA GLU A 228 -0.75 13.50 -2.88
C GLU A 228 -0.49 15.00 -2.64
N LYS A 229 -1.46 15.71 -2.05
CA LYS A 229 -1.36 17.16 -1.83
C LYS A 229 -0.46 17.56 -0.67
N SER A 230 -0.15 16.68 0.28
CA SER A 230 0.52 17.10 1.53
C SER A 230 2.04 17.16 1.42
N SER A 231 2.61 18.31 1.77
CA SER A 231 4.06 18.53 1.87
C SER A 231 4.70 17.81 3.06
N ILE A 232 3.93 17.52 4.12
CA ILE A 232 4.33 16.64 5.22
C ILE A 232 3.19 15.69 5.59
N LYS A 233 3.53 14.42 5.80
CA LYS A 233 2.59 13.34 6.09
C LYS A 233 3.05 12.57 7.32
N LEU A 234 2.23 12.57 8.37
CA LEU A 234 2.49 11.80 9.58
C LEU A 234 1.65 10.55 9.60
N ILE A 235 2.31 9.40 9.62
CA ILE A 235 1.67 8.10 9.46
C ILE A 235 2.01 7.23 10.66
N THR A 236 1.04 6.53 11.21
CA THR A 236 1.33 5.52 12.24
C THR A 236 2.02 4.29 11.61
N PRO A 237 3.03 3.69 12.26
CA PRO A 237 3.85 2.61 11.69
C PRO A 237 3.11 1.27 11.53
N ASP A 238 1.81 1.21 11.86
CA ASP A 238 1.02 -0.02 11.92
C ASP A 238 0.46 -0.48 10.56
N SER A 239 0.76 0.23 9.47
CA SER A 239 0.30 -0.06 8.11
C SER A 239 1.37 0.16 7.05
N MET A 240 1.94 -0.93 6.51
CA MET A 240 2.89 -0.86 5.41
C MET A 240 2.32 -0.19 4.15
N SER A 241 1.02 -0.37 3.87
CA SER A 241 0.39 0.28 2.73
C SER A 241 0.37 1.80 2.90
N MET A 242 0.01 2.34 4.08
CA MET A 242 0.02 3.79 4.29
C MET A 242 1.44 4.37 4.21
N ILE A 243 2.44 3.65 4.75
CA ILE A 243 3.84 4.06 4.67
C ILE A 243 4.28 4.18 3.20
N TYR A 244 4.07 3.14 2.40
CA TYR A 244 4.54 3.11 1.01
C TYR A 244 3.68 3.99 0.08
N GLU A 245 2.39 4.15 0.36
CA GLU A 245 1.55 5.15 -0.32
C GLU A 245 2.07 6.58 -0.06
N SER A 246 2.49 6.87 1.18
CA SER A 246 3.07 8.17 1.54
C SER A 246 4.41 8.41 0.86
N LEU A 247 5.31 7.41 0.88
CA LEU A 247 6.62 7.48 0.23
C LEU A 247 6.55 7.55 -1.31
N SER A 248 5.44 7.11 -1.91
CA SER A 248 5.22 7.15 -3.36
C SER A 248 4.66 8.50 -3.87
N THR A 249 4.62 9.52 -3.01
CA THR A 249 4.16 10.88 -3.33
C THR A 249 5.20 11.91 -2.90
N HIS A 250 5.19 13.10 -3.50
CA HIS A 250 6.04 14.22 -3.07
C HIS A 250 5.69 14.69 -1.66
N GLY A 251 6.68 15.19 -0.93
CA GLY A 251 6.54 15.68 0.44
C GLY A 251 7.10 14.72 1.48
N GLU A 252 7.48 15.24 2.63
CA GLU A 252 8.10 14.51 3.73
C GLU A 252 7.12 13.49 4.33
N THR A 253 7.60 12.26 4.58
CA THR A 253 6.88 11.24 5.33
C THR A 253 7.53 11.04 6.69
N VAL A 254 6.75 11.15 7.76
CA VAL A 254 7.21 11.00 9.14
C VAL A 254 6.38 9.92 9.83
N LEU A 255 7.04 9.01 10.55
CA LEU A 255 6.35 8.02 11.38
C LEU A 255 6.10 8.53 12.81
N PHE A 256 4.91 8.27 13.34
CA PHE A 256 4.68 8.36 14.78
C PHE A 256 5.52 7.33 15.54
N SER A 257 5.92 7.67 16.77
CA SER A 257 6.50 6.72 17.70
C SER A 257 5.40 5.87 18.33
N LEU A 258 5.35 4.58 17.96
CA LEU A 258 4.52 3.60 18.62
C LEU A 258 5.39 2.47 19.19
N PHE A 259 5.16 2.14 20.47
CA PHE A 259 5.88 1.08 21.14
C PHE A 259 5.45 -0.30 20.61
N PRO A 260 6.40 -1.15 20.20
CA PRO A 260 6.09 -2.51 19.79
C PRO A 260 5.61 -3.34 20.99
N LYS A 261 4.58 -4.16 20.79
CA LYS A 261 4.09 -5.13 21.79
C LYS A 261 4.90 -6.43 21.79
N LYS A 262 5.48 -6.74 20.64
CA LYS A 262 6.28 -7.93 20.34
C LYS A 262 7.00 -7.74 19.02
N GLU A 263 7.84 -8.69 18.64
CA GLU A 263 8.44 -8.72 17.31
C GLU A 263 7.38 -8.60 16.22
N SER A 264 7.62 -7.66 15.32
CA SER A 264 6.76 -7.32 14.21
C SER A 264 7.54 -7.49 12.92
N LYS A 265 6.94 -8.16 11.94
CA LYS A 265 7.52 -8.27 10.59
C LYS A 265 7.70 -6.91 9.89
N PHE A 266 7.10 -5.85 10.43
CA PHE A 266 7.24 -4.49 9.92
C PHE A 266 8.45 -3.76 10.52
N LEU A 267 8.89 -4.13 11.73
CA LEU A 267 9.98 -3.42 12.41
C LEU A 267 11.30 -3.45 11.62
N PRO A 268 11.75 -4.61 11.07
CA PRO A 268 12.97 -4.61 10.24
C PRO A 268 12.88 -3.67 9.04
N ILE A 269 11.71 -3.58 8.41
CA ILE A 269 11.49 -2.71 7.24
C ILE A 269 11.52 -1.25 7.67
N ILE A 270 10.83 -0.91 8.77
CA ILE A 270 10.79 0.45 9.31
C ILE A 270 12.19 0.88 9.74
N ASN A 271 12.94 0.03 10.43
CA ASN A 271 14.30 0.33 10.87
C ASN A 271 15.22 0.57 9.67
N ASN A 272 15.15 -0.27 8.64
CA ASN A 272 15.89 -0.05 7.40
C ASN A 272 15.54 1.30 6.76
N LEU A 273 14.24 1.63 6.63
CA LEU A 273 13.82 2.95 6.11
C LEU A 273 14.39 4.12 6.93
N LYS A 274 14.48 3.98 8.27
CA LYS A 274 15.06 4.99 9.16
C LYS A 274 16.58 5.09 8.98
N GLU A 275 17.29 3.96 8.95
CA GLU A 275 18.75 3.87 8.76
C GLU A 275 19.17 4.48 7.41
N MET A 276 18.39 4.21 6.36
CA MET A 276 18.59 4.81 5.03
C MET A 276 18.18 6.29 4.98
N ASN A 277 17.65 6.88 6.06
CA ASN A 277 17.03 8.21 6.09
C ASN A 277 15.92 8.41 5.03
N SER A 278 15.34 7.31 4.55
CA SER A 278 14.26 7.28 3.54
C SER A 278 12.90 7.63 4.13
N ILE A 279 12.79 7.69 5.45
CA ILE A 279 11.60 8.14 6.17
C ILE A 279 12.00 8.95 7.41
N GLY A 280 11.27 10.02 7.69
CA GLY A 280 11.37 10.72 8.96
C GLY A 280 10.63 9.96 10.06
N TYR A 281 10.88 10.30 11.31
CA TYR A 281 10.17 9.71 12.43
C TYR A 281 10.23 10.59 13.68
N ILE A 282 9.22 10.45 14.52
CA ILE A 282 9.25 10.96 15.88
C ILE A 282 10.06 9.96 16.71
N ASP A 283 11.14 10.44 17.30
CA ASP A 283 11.93 9.72 18.28
C ASP A 283 11.43 10.07 19.68
N GLN A 284 11.19 9.06 20.50
CA GLN A 284 10.76 9.24 21.89
C GLN A 284 11.66 8.46 22.82
N VAL A 285 12.33 9.18 23.71
CA VAL A 285 13.15 8.60 24.77
C VAL A 285 12.43 8.79 26.09
N TYR A 286 12.26 7.69 26.83
CA TYR A 286 11.66 7.72 28.16
C TYR A 286 12.57 8.48 29.13
N ILE A 287 12.02 9.45 29.85
CA ILE A 287 12.77 10.25 30.82
C ILE A 287 12.54 9.74 32.25
N ASP A 288 11.30 9.38 32.60
CA ASP A 288 10.94 9.04 33.99
C ASP A 288 9.67 8.17 34.11
N ASP A 289 9.46 7.66 35.34
CA ASP A 289 8.35 6.78 35.76
C ASP A 289 6.93 7.38 35.63
N MET A 290 6.83 8.65 35.22
CA MET A 290 5.56 9.35 35.01
C MET A 290 5.07 9.29 33.55
N ASN A 291 5.64 8.41 32.71
CA ASN A 291 5.38 8.34 31.27
C ASN A 291 5.71 9.65 30.53
N THR A 292 6.81 10.30 30.91
CA THR A 292 7.33 11.48 30.24
C THR A 292 8.31 11.07 29.13
N TYR A 293 8.15 11.65 27.94
CA TYR A 293 8.98 11.35 26.77
C TYR A 293 9.69 12.60 26.27
N LYS A 294 11.02 12.53 26.14
CA LYS A 294 11.77 13.46 25.29
C LYS A 294 11.38 13.16 23.86
N THR A 295 10.75 14.11 23.19
CA THR A 295 10.21 13.93 21.82
C THR A 295 11.03 14.78 20.84
N ASN A 296 11.62 14.13 19.84
CA ASN A 296 12.38 14.79 18.78
C ASN A 296 11.84 14.40 17.40
N LEU A 297 11.73 15.36 16.49
CA LEU A 297 11.45 15.07 15.08
C LEU A 297 12.76 14.81 14.32
N ILE A 298 12.93 13.59 13.83
CA ILE A 298 13.99 13.24 12.87
C ILE A 298 13.41 13.38 11.47
N LYS A 299 13.97 14.30 10.68
CA LYS A 299 13.47 14.58 9.32
C LYS A 299 13.90 13.53 8.31
N GLN A 300 13.05 13.29 7.32
CA GLN A 300 13.43 12.54 6.12
C GLN A 300 14.52 13.31 5.37
N LYS A 301 15.56 12.61 4.90
CA LYS A 301 16.65 13.23 4.12
C LYS A 301 16.72 12.68 2.70
N ASN A 302 16.40 11.40 2.54
CA ASN A 302 16.42 10.72 1.26
C ASN A 302 14.99 10.50 0.76
N PHE A 303 14.69 11.04 -0.42
CA PHE A 303 13.40 10.84 -1.08
C PHE A 303 13.52 9.73 -2.10
N ASP A 304 12.62 8.75 -2.05
CA ASP A 304 12.68 7.59 -2.92
C ASP A 304 12.53 8.01 -4.38
N LYS A 305 13.58 7.73 -5.16
CA LYS A 305 13.62 8.01 -6.60
C LYS A 305 13.18 6.79 -7.41
N GLN A 306 13.18 5.59 -6.84
CA GLN A 306 12.88 4.36 -7.55
C GLN A 306 11.39 4.03 -7.47
N ASP A 307 10.83 3.63 -8.60
CA ASP A 307 9.44 3.18 -8.67
C ASP A 307 9.42 1.66 -8.73
N GLN A 308 9.42 1.03 -7.55
CA GLN A 308 9.41 -0.44 -7.45
C GLN A 308 8.17 -1.07 -8.12
N THR A 309 7.03 -0.36 -8.16
CA THR A 309 5.81 -0.86 -8.80
C THR A 309 6.02 -0.92 -10.31
N SER A 310 6.62 0.13 -10.88
CA SER A 310 6.99 0.19 -12.30
C SER A 310 8.05 -0.85 -12.66
N GLU A 311 9.06 -1.04 -11.82
CA GLU A 311 10.07 -2.08 -12.01
C GLU A 311 9.46 -3.49 -11.97
N LEU A 312 8.56 -3.76 -11.02
CA LEU A 312 7.86 -5.03 -10.94
C LEU A 312 6.99 -5.26 -12.17
N ALA A 313 6.26 -4.24 -12.64
CA ALA A 313 5.49 -4.33 -13.88
C ALA A 313 6.36 -4.74 -15.07
N LYS A 314 7.52 -4.10 -15.27
CA LYS A 314 8.49 -4.46 -16.32
C LYS A 314 8.98 -5.90 -16.18
N LYS A 315 9.30 -6.34 -14.95
CA LYS A 315 9.73 -7.72 -14.68
C LYS A 315 8.64 -8.74 -15.02
N ILE A 316 7.38 -8.49 -14.63
CA ILE A 316 6.24 -9.36 -14.96
C ILE A 316 6.07 -9.49 -16.47
N ILE A 317 6.11 -8.37 -17.18
CA ILE A 317 5.94 -8.34 -18.65
C ILE A 317 7.04 -9.16 -19.31
N ASN A 318 8.30 -8.95 -18.94
CA ASN A 318 9.43 -9.67 -19.52
C ASN A 318 9.45 -11.16 -19.15
N TYR A 319 8.87 -11.54 -18.01
CA TYR A 319 8.79 -12.93 -17.59
C TYR A 319 7.82 -13.78 -18.42
N PHE A 320 6.81 -13.16 -19.03
CA PHE A 320 5.84 -13.83 -19.89
C PHE A 320 6.06 -13.59 -21.39
N LYS A 321 7.13 -12.86 -21.76
CA LYS A 321 7.66 -12.84 -23.13
C LYS A 321 8.38 -14.14 -23.44
#